data_AF-A0A2V7VYQ3-F1
#
_entry.id   AF-A0A2V7VYQ3-F1
#
_cell.length_a   1.000
_cell.length_b   1.000
_cell.length_c   1.000
_cell.angle_alpha   90.00
_cell.angle_beta   90.00
_cell.angle_gamma   90.00
#
_symmetry.space_group_name_H-M   'P 1'
#
loop_
_entity.id
_entity.type
_entity.pdbx_description
1 polymer ?
#
loop_
_entity_poly.entity_id
_entity_poly.type
_entity_poly.pdbx_seq_one_letter_code
_entity_poly.pdbx_strand_id
1 'polypeptide(L)'
;MRKLAIAMLILVAAASYADKVKVKNKDKRFEPVAKSAAEVVGSYRGPSETYGLILEMHDGKLSGTYVEQGHVAVLTPIHIDGADFKTTASFDDGSWRTIEGSFADRILNGVRAFGVRMHDIPVEGNGVVDTFFERMR
;
A
#
# COMPACT_ATOMS: atom_id res chain seq x y z
N MET A 1 -8.89 57.79 -11.35
CA MET A 1 -9.80 56.64 -11.19
C MET A 1 -9.29 55.33 -11.83
N ARG A 2 -8.49 55.33 -12.91
CA ARG A 2 -7.96 54.08 -13.54
C ARG A 2 -7.03 53.22 -12.67
N LYS A 3 -6.30 53.79 -11.71
CA LYS A 3 -5.31 53.05 -10.89
C LYS A 3 -5.94 52.20 -9.78
N LEU A 4 -7.15 52.53 -9.33
CA LEU A 4 -7.88 51.78 -8.29
C LEU A 4 -8.52 50.49 -8.82
N ALA A 5 -8.96 50.48 -10.08
CA ALA A 5 -9.57 49.31 -10.71
C ALA A 5 -8.57 48.15 -10.91
N ILE A 6 -7.31 48.47 -11.20
CA ILE A 6 -6.24 47.47 -11.42
C ILE A 6 -5.88 46.77 -10.09
N ALA A 7 -5.87 47.50 -8.98
CA ALA A 7 -5.56 46.95 -7.66
C ALA A 7 -6.63 45.96 -7.16
N MET A 8 -7.92 46.20 -7.45
CA MET A 8 -9.00 45.26 -7.10
C MET A 8 -8.93 43.96 -7.91
N LEU A 9 -8.56 44.02 -9.20
CA LEU A 9 -8.42 42.84 -10.05
C LEU A 9 -7.32 41.88 -9.58
N ILE A 10 -6.21 42.41 -9.06
CA ILE A 10 -5.10 41.61 -8.53
C ILE A 10 -5.51 40.91 -7.22
N LEU A 11 -6.28 41.58 -6.35
CA LEU A 11 -6.75 40.99 -5.09
C LEU A 11 -7.73 39.83 -5.31
N VAL A 12 -8.62 39.93 -6.29
CA VAL A 12 -9.60 38.87 -6.62
C VAL A 12 -8.92 37.66 -7.29
N ALA A 13 -7.85 37.89 -8.07
CA ALA A 13 -7.05 36.82 -8.67
C ALA A 13 -6.20 36.07 -7.62
N ALA A 14 -5.73 36.75 -6.57
CA ALA A 14 -4.99 36.12 -5.48
C ALA A 14 -5.91 35.29 -4.56
N ALA A 15 -7.11 35.78 -4.26
CA ALA A 15 -8.09 35.03 -3.46
C ALA A 15 -8.57 33.74 -4.15
N SER A 16 -8.71 33.75 -5.47
CA SER A 16 -9.07 32.56 -6.26
C SER A 16 -7.93 31.55 -6.43
N TYR A 17 -6.68 31.96 -6.23
CA TYR A 17 -5.53 31.05 -6.14
C TYR A 17 -5.42 30.38 -4.77
N ALA A 18 -5.79 31.06 -3.68
CA ALA A 18 -5.79 30.48 -2.34
C ALA A 18 -6.84 29.37 -2.16
N ASP A 19 -8.02 29.51 -2.78
CA ASP A 19 -9.08 28.48 -2.72
C ASP A 19 -8.77 27.20 -3.50
N LYS A 20 -7.83 27.25 -4.46
CA LYS A 20 -7.40 26.08 -5.24
C LYS A 20 -6.32 25.24 -4.56
N VAL A 21 -5.70 25.75 -3.50
CA VAL A 21 -4.76 24.99 -2.68
C VAL A 21 -5.50 24.41 -1.47
N LYS A 22 -6.63 23.73 -1.72
CA LYS A 22 -7.09 22.69 -0.79
C LYS A 22 -6.08 21.56 -0.89
N VAL A 23 -4.98 21.67 -0.14
CA VAL A 23 -4.18 20.52 0.24
C VAL A 23 -5.16 19.61 0.98
N LYS A 24 -5.69 18.62 0.25
CA LYS A 24 -6.50 17.56 0.84
C LYS A 24 -5.53 16.80 1.73
N ASN A 25 -5.39 17.23 2.98
CA ASN A 25 -4.70 16.48 4.02
C ASN A 25 -5.43 15.15 4.11
N LYS A 26 -4.95 14.15 3.36
CA LYS A 26 -5.42 12.79 3.44
C LYS A 26 -4.85 12.26 4.75
N ASP A 27 -5.68 12.18 5.78
CA ASP A 27 -5.31 11.44 6.99
C ASP A 27 -5.19 9.97 6.58
N LYS A 28 -3.95 9.50 6.45
CA LYS A 28 -3.59 8.14 6.09
C LYS A 28 -2.70 7.61 7.20
N ARG A 29 -3.21 6.62 7.93
CA ARG A 29 -2.44 5.90 8.95
C ARG A 29 -2.67 4.41 8.84
N PHE A 30 -1.75 3.65 9.43
CA PHE A 30 -1.78 2.21 9.48
C PHE A 30 -1.74 1.77 10.94
N GLU A 31 -2.73 0.99 11.36
CA GLU A 31 -2.80 0.40 12.69
C GLU A 31 -2.44 -1.09 12.55
N PRO A 32 -1.32 -1.56 13.13
CA PRO A 32 -0.94 -2.98 13.07
C PRO A 32 -2.00 -3.88 13.70
N VAL A 33 -2.23 -5.05 13.10
CA VAL A 33 -3.24 -6.01 13.56
C VAL A 33 -2.62 -7.40 13.62
N ALA A 34 -2.49 -7.95 14.83
CA ALA A 34 -2.08 -9.35 15.00
C ALA A 34 -3.24 -10.28 14.63
N LYS A 35 -2.96 -11.27 13.77
CA LYS A 35 -3.92 -12.28 13.33
C LYS A 35 -3.24 -13.64 13.22
N SER A 36 -4.01 -14.70 13.39
CA SER A 36 -3.51 -16.04 13.11
C SER A 36 -3.29 -16.24 11.60
N ALA A 37 -2.45 -17.22 11.25
CA ALA A 37 -2.18 -17.60 9.86
C ALA A 37 -3.47 -17.88 9.06
N ALA A 38 -4.45 -18.55 9.69
CA ALA A 38 -5.73 -18.87 9.04
C ALA A 38 -6.58 -17.62 8.75
N GLU A 39 -6.54 -16.61 9.63
CA GLU A 39 -7.35 -15.39 9.47
C GLU A 39 -6.85 -14.47 8.36
N VAL A 40 -5.57 -14.56 8.01
CA VAL A 40 -4.92 -13.73 6.97
C VAL A 40 -4.95 -14.37 5.58
N VAL A 41 -5.48 -15.58 5.43
CA VAL A 41 -5.71 -16.22 4.12
C VAL A 41 -6.61 -15.34 3.25
N GLY A 42 -6.26 -15.21 1.98
CA GLY A 42 -7.07 -14.51 0.98
C GLY A 42 -6.25 -13.81 -0.07
N SER A 43 -6.95 -13.09 -0.93
CA SER A 43 -6.36 -12.34 -2.04
C SER A 43 -6.33 -10.85 -1.74
N TYR A 44 -5.23 -10.21 -2.10
CA TYR A 44 -4.94 -8.82 -1.80
C TYR A 44 -4.51 -8.09 -3.06
N ARG A 45 -5.09 -6.90 -3.28
CA ARG A 45 -4.80 -6.06 -4.43
C ARG A 45 -3.71 -5.04 -4.06
N GLY A 46 -2.66 -4.99 -4.88
CA GLY A 46 -1.59 -4.01 -4.75
C GLY A 46 -1.93 -2.62 -5.31
N PRO A 47 -0.91 -1.75 -5.48
CA PRO A 47 -1.09 -0.38 -5.97
C PRO A 47 -1.57 -0.28 -7.43
N SER A 48 -1.37 -1.32 -8.24
CA SER A 48 -1.87 -1.44 -9.61
C SER A 48 -2.17 -2.91 -9.93
N GLU A 49 -2.59 -3.20 -11.17
CA GLU A 49 -2.91 -4.56 -11.64
C GLU A 49 -1.67 -5.45 -11.81
N THR A 50 -0.47 -4.87 -11.88
CA THR A 50 0.79 -5.60 -11.96
C THR A 50 1.33 -5.99 -10.58
N TYR A 51 0.55 -5.76 -9.50
CA TYR A 51 0.90 -6.14 -8.14
C TYR A 51 -0.25 -6.88 -7.47
N GLY A 52 0.06 -7.99 -6.84
CA GLY A 52 -0.93 -8.81 -6.15
C GLY A 52 -0.28 -9.68 -5.09
N LEU A 53 -1.09 -10.12 -4.13
CA LEU A 53 -0.66 -11.06 -3.11
C LEU A 53 -1.82 -12.02 -2.84
N ILE A 54 -1.54 -13.32 -2.84
CA ILE A 54 -2.48 -14.37 -2.46
C ILE A 54 -1.82 -15.14 -1.32
N LEU A 55 -2.50 -15.23 -0.19
CA LEU A 55 -2.06 -15.98 0.99
C LEU A 55 -2.96 -17.20 1.17
N GLU A 56 -2.35 -18.36 1.38
CA GLU A 56 -3.03 -19.65 1.49
C GLU A 56 -2.41 -20.53 2.57
N MET A 57 -3.19 -21.46 3.10
CA MET A 57 -2.69 -22.49 4.01
C MET A 57 -2.37 -23.75 3.23
N HIS A 58 -1.13 -24.21 3.30
CA HIS A 58 -0.67 -25.49 2.76
C HIS A 58 -0.02 -26.28 3.89
N ASP A 59 -0.54 -27.47 4.18
CA ASP A 59 -0.06 -28.37 5.26
C ASP A 59 0.12 -27.68 6.63
N GLY A 60 -0.82 -26.79 6.99
CA GLY A 60 -0.79 -26.05 8.26
C GLY A 60 0.23 -24.92 8.31
N LYS A 61 0.90 -24.60 7.19
CA LYS A 61 1.82 -23.47 7.05
C LYS A 61 1.22 -22.42 6.13
N LEU A 62 1.47 -21.15 6.45
CA LEU A 62 1.12 -20.05 5.56
C LEU A 62 2.14 -19.95 4.44
N SER A 63 1.66 -19.93 3.22
CA SER A 63 2.42 -19.66 2.00
C SER A 63 1.63 -18.72 1.11
N GLY A 64 2.17 -18.39 -0.06
CA GLY A 64 1.44 -17.53 -0.97
C GLY A 64 2.12 -17.33 -2.31
N THR A 65 1.43 -16.56 -3.15
CA THR A 65 1.94 -16.08 -4.42
C THR A 65 1.96 -14.56 -4.38
N TYR A 66 3.07 -13.99 -4.81
CA TYR A 66 3.29 -12.56 -4.90
C TYR A 66 3.50 -12.18 -6.36
N VAL A 67 2.90 -11.07 -6.78
CA VAL A 67 3.11 -10.49 -8.10
C VAL A 67 3.73 -9.11 -7.92
N GLU A 68 4.85 -8.88 -8.60
CA GLU A 68 5.55 -7.60 -8.65
C GLU A 68 5.87 -7.26 -10.10
N GLN A 69 5.35 -6.13 -10.59
CA GLN A 69 5.60 -5.68 -11.96
C GLN A 69 5.27 -6.75 -13.02
N GLY A 70 4.29 -7.62 -12.73
CA GLY A 70 3.91 -8.74 -13.59
C GLY A 70 4.74 -10.02 -13.43
N HIS A 71 5.84 -9.97 -12.66
CA HIS A 71 6.62 -11.15 -12.30
C HIS A 71 5.99 -11.88 -11.12
N VAL A 72 5.95 -13.21 -11.20
CA VAL A 72 5.34 -14.05 -10.17
C VAL A 72 6.42 -14.64 -9.28
N ALA A 73 6.21 -14.56 -7.97
CA ALA A 73 7.05 -15.19 -6.97
C ALA A 73 6.23 -16.09 -6.04
N VAL A 74 6.85 -17.19 -5.63
CA VAL A 74 6.33 -18.07 -4.58
C VAL A 74 6.87 -17.61 -3.22
N LEU A 75 5.98 -17.47 -2.24
CA LEU A 75 6.31 -17.07 -0.87
C LEU A 75 6.37 -18.31 0.02
N THR A 76 7.58 -18.69 0.46
CA THR A 76 7.76 -19.87 1.33
C THR A 76 8.98 -19.75 2.26
N PRO A 77 8.85 -20.14 3.55
CA PRO A 77 7.65 -20.07 4.41
C PRO A 77 7.39 -18.62 4.87
N ILE A 78 6.11 -18.29 5.12
CA ILE A 78 5.74 -17.00 5.74
C ILE A 78 5.74 -17.17 7.26
N HIS A 79 6.63 -16.45 7.94
CA HIS A 79 6.73 -16.43 9.40
C HIS A 79 6.03 -15.20 9.94
N ILE A 80 5.04 -15.39 10.81
CA ILE A 80 4.29 -14.31 11.48
C ILE A 80 4.80 -14.15 12.92
N ASP A 81 5.07 -12.91 13.31
CA ASP A 81 5.35 -12.50 14.69
C ASP A 81 4.45 -11.33 15.06
N GLY A 82 3.37 -11.63 15.79
CA GLY A 82 2.34 -10.64 16.10
C GLY A 82 1.64 -10.11 14.84
N ALA A 83 1.83 -8.83 14.54
CA ALA A 83 1.33 -8.20 13.31
C ALA A 83 2.34 -8.28 12.17
N ASP A 84 3.61 -8.51 12.47
CA ASP A 84 4.70 -8.49 11.50
C ASP A 84 4.87 -9.86 10.84
N PHE A 85 5.44 -9.88 9.66
CA PHE A 85 5.83 -11.12 8.99
C PHE A 85 7.11 -10.96 8.16
N LYS A 86 7.74 -12.10 7.91
CA LYS A 86 8.90 -12.22 7.04
C LYS A 86 8.76 -13.46 6.17
N THR A 87 9.13 -13.35 4.90
CA THR A 87 9.10 -14.45 3.94
C THR A 87 10.20 -14.32 2.91
N THR A 88 10.61 -15.44 2.32
CA THR A 88 11.39 -15.44 1.08
C THR A 88 10.42 -15.46 -0.10
N ALA A 89 10.65 -14.59 -1.08
CA ALA A 89 10.01 -14.59 -2.38
C ALA A 89 10.99 -15.13 -3.42
N SER A 90 10.64 -16.24 -4.06
CA SER A 90 11.41 -16.85 -5.15
C SER A 90 10.69 -16.60 -6.46
N PHE A 91 11.32 -15.84 -7.35
CA PHE A 91 10.76 -15.43 -8.64
C PHE A 91 11.00 -16.50 -9.71
N ASP A 92 10.22 -16.41 -10.79
CA ASP A 92 10.30 -17.30 -11.95
C ASP A 92 11.62 -17.25 -12.72
N ASP A 93 12.33 -16.12 -12.66
CA ASP A 93 13.67 -15.92 -13.21
C ASP A 93 14.80 -16.56 -12.37
N GLY A 94 14.47 -17.20 -11.25
CA GLY A 94 15.39 -17.81 -10.30
C GLY A 94 16.02 -16.84 -9.31
N SER A 95 15.74 -15.54 -9.41
CA SER A 95 16.09 -14.58 -8.37
C SER A 95 15.23 -14.78 -7.12
N TRP A 96 15.73 -14.30 -6.00
CA TRP A 96 14.98 -14.34 -4.74
C TRP A 96 15.31 -13.15 -3.88
N ARG A 97 14.38 -12.78 -3.00
CA ARG A 97 14.62 -11.80 -1.95
C ARG A 97 13.81 -12.07 -0.71
N THR A 98 14.25 -11.50 0.41
CA THR A 98 13.42 -11.43 1.61
C THR A 98 12.42 -10.30 1.45
N ILE A 99 11.17 -10.57 1.84
CA ILE A 99 10.10 -9.58 1.97
C ILE A 99 9.70 -9.53 3.43
N GLU A 100 9.64 -8.32 3.96
CA GLU A 100 9.14 -8.02 5.30
C GLU A 100 7.89 -7.16 5.19
N GLY A 101 7.01 -7.27 6.18
CA GLY A 101 5.77 -6.50 6.21
C GLY A 101 5.00 -6.69 7.49
N SER A 102 3.81 -6.08 7.52
CA SER A 102 2.86 -6.20 8.62
C SER A 102 1.43 -6.31 8.12
N PHE A 103 0.59 -7.04 8.85
CA PHE A 103 -0.85 -6.98 8.72
C PHE A 103 -1.36 -5.72 9.40
N ALA A 104 -2.19 -4.94 8.71
CA ALA A 104 -2.63 -3.65 9.21
C ALA A 104 -4.02 -3.26 8.72
N ASP A 105 -4.71 -2.48 9.54
CA ASP A 105 -5.85 -1.68 9.14
C ASP A 105 -5.34 -0.36 8.57
N ARG A 106 -5.52 -0.15 7.26
CA ARG A 106 -5.34 1.17 6.65
C ARG A 106 -6.57 2.02 6.95
N ILE A 107 -6.34 3.16 7.59
CA ILE A 107 -7.36 4.19 7.79
C ILE A 107 -7.06 5.34 6.83
N LEU A 108 -7.98 5.57 5.90
CA LEU A 108 -7.89 6.65 4.93
C LEU A 108 -9.16 7.49 5.00
N ASN A 109 -9.04 8.71 5.54
CA ASN A 109 -10.17 9.61 5.77
C ASN A 109 -11.33 8.92 6.54
N GLY A 110 -10.99 8.19 7.61
CA GLY A 110 -11.96 7.45 8.43
C GLY A 110 -12.43 6.11 7.86
N VAL A 111 -12.11 5.79 6.60
CA VAL A 111 -12.44 4.49 6.00
C VAL A 111 -11.36 3.48 6.34
N ARG A 112 -11.77 2.37 6.95
CA ARG A 112 -10.89 1.26 7.33
C ARG A 112 -10.89 0.16 6.26
N ALA A 113 -9.70 -0.31 5.92
CA ALA A 113 -9.50 -1.48 5.06
C ALA A 113 -8.36 -2.34 5.63
N PHE A 114 -8.63 -3.62 5.84
CA PHE A 114 -7.62 -4.58 6.27
C PHE A 114 -6.74 -4.98 5.09
N GLY A 115 -5.45 -5.22 5.34
CA GLY A 115 -4.51 -5.62 4.31
C GLY A 115 -3.11 -5.91 4.84
N VAL A 116 -2.16 -5.94 3.91
CA VAL A 116 -0.75 -6.21 4.15
C VAL A 116 0.05 -4.98 3.75
N ARG A 117 0.81 -4.41 4.69
CA ARG A 117 1.80 -3.37 4.41
C ARG A 117 3.14 -4.06 4.20
N MET A 118 3.62 -4.09 2.97
CA MET A 118 4.92 -4.67 2.61
C MET A 118 5.98 -3.56 2.55
N HIS A 119 7.19 -3.87 3.00
CA HIS A 119 8.31 -2.95 3.05
C HIS A 119 9.19 -3.07 1.80
N ASP A 120 9.80 -1.96 1.41
CA ASP A 120 10.83 -1.89 0.37
C ASP A 120 10.42 -2.52 -0.98
N ILE A 121 9.18 -2.23 -1.42
CA ILE A 121 8.66 -2.71 -2.70
C ILE A 121 9.06 -1.74 -3.83
N PRO A 122 9.73 -2.19 -4.89
CA PRO A 122 9.98 -1.39 -6.08
C PRO A 122 8.67 -1.14 -6.83
N VAL A 123 8.20 0.11 -6.80
CA VAL A 123 7.00 0.57 -7.49
C VAL A 123 7.38 1.46 -8.66
N GLU A 124 6.85 1.15 -9.84
CA GLU A 124 7.02 1.94 -11.07
C GLU A 124 6.70 3.42 -10.81
N GLY A 125 7.65 4.29 -11.17
CA GLY A 125 7.53 5.74 -10.98
C GLY A 125 7.72 6.26 -9.55
N ASN A 126 7.82 5.39 -8.54
CA ASN A 126 8.01 5.76 -7.13
C ASN A 126 9.32 5.22 -6.51
N GLY A 127 9.98 4.26 -7.15
CA GLY A 127 11.15 3.60 -6.59
C GLY A 127 10.79 2.63 -5.47
N VAL A 128 11.72 2.39 -4.55
CA VAL A 128 11.54 1.46 -3.42
C VAL A 128 10.75 2.15 -2.31
N VAL A 129 9.55 1.66 -2.02
CA VAL A 129 8.61 2.26 -1.05
C VAL A 129 7.79 1.23 -0.28
N ASP A 130 7.35 1.61 0.91
CA ASP A 130 6.32 0.87 1.65
C ASP A 130 4.99 0.89 0.89
N THR A 131 4.45 -0.30 0.65
CA THR A 131 3.27 -0.48 -0.19
C THR A 131 2.19 -1.26 0.55
N PHE A 132 0.93 -0.83 0.43
CA PHE A 132 -0.20 -1.49 1.06
C PHE A 132 -1.02 -2.28 0.05
N PHE A 133 -1.23 -3.55 0.35
CA PHE A 133 -2.03 -4.51 -0.39
C PHE A 133 -3.36 -4.70 0.35
N GLU A 134 -4.46 -4.25 -0.24
CA GLU A 134 -5.77 -4.27 0.40
C GLU A 134 -6.45 -5.62 0.19
N ARG A 135 -7.01 -6.22 1.25
CA ARG A 135 -7.73 -7.50 1.15
C ARG A 135 -9.00 -7.32 0.31
N MET A 136 -9.16 -8.19 -0.68
CA MET A 136 -10.38 -8.24 -1.48
C MET A 136 -11.51 -8.90 -0.67
N ARG A 137 -12.72 -8.36 -0.82
CA ARG A 137 -13.94 -8.87 -0.15
C ARG A 137 -14.54 -10.04 -0.91
#